data_AF-A0A4R1RDA7-F1
#
_entry.id   AF-A0A4R1RDA7-F1
#
_cell.length_a   1.000
_cell.length_b   1.000
_cell.length_c   1.000
_cell.angle_alpha   90.00
_cell.angle_beta   90.00
_cell.angle_gamma   90.00
#
_symmetry.space_group_name_H-M   'P 1'
#
loop_
_entity.id
_entity.type
_entity.pdbx_description
1 polymer ?
#
loop_
_entity_poly.entity_id
_entity_poly.type
_entity_poly.pdbx_seq_one_letter_code
_entity_poly.pdbx_strand_id
1 'polypeptide(L)'
;MRNILLIAFSLVLFTSCSNDDSVDYVKRNDNDIQAYITANNLTAEKSSTGLYYVIDNPGTGVQPTTTDNVTVAYKGYFLNGTVFDESNENGITFNLQQVIKGWT
;
A
#
# COMPACT_ATOMS: atom_id res chain seq x y z
N MET A 1 -58.87 -31.86 0.06
CA MET A 1 -58.73 -30.51 -0.52
C MET A 1 -57.57 -29.85 0.22
N ARG A 2 -56.33 -30.22 -0.12
CA ARG A 2 -55.48 -29.70 -1.20
C ARG A 2 -54.71 -28.46 -0.72
N ASN A 3 -53.55 -28.75 -0.12
CA ASN A 3 -52.30 -28.00 -0.09
C ASN A 3 -52.32 -26.62 -0.78
N ILE A 4 -52.66 -25.54 -0.08
CA ILE A 4 -52.32 -24.17 -0.50
C ILE A 4 -51.90 -23.33 0.72
N LEU A 5 -51.07 -23.88 1.61
CA LEU A 5 -50.49 -23.10 2.72
C LEU A 5 -48.95 -23.19 2.81
N LEU A 6 -48.29 -23.75 1.81
CA LEU A 6 -46.83 -23.99 1.83
C LEU A 6 -46.08 -23.56 0.56
N ILE A 7 -46.65 -22.67 -0.27
CA ILE A 7 -46.01 -22.26 -1.54
C ILE A 7 -45.64 -20.76 -1.58
N ALA A 8 -45.97 -19.98 -0.55
CA ALA A 8 -45.63 -18.56 -0.52
C ALA A 8 -44.31 -18.22 0.22
N PHE A 9 -43.57 -19.22 0.72
CA PHE A 9 -42.32 -19.00 1.47
C PHE A 9 -41.05 -19.45 0.72
N SER A 10 -41.18 -19.96 -0.51
CA SER A 10 -40.09 -20.69 -1.19
C SER A 10 -39.50 -19.98 -2.41
N LEU A 11 -39.79 -18.70 -2.63
CA LEU A 11 -39.34 -17.96 -3.82
C LEU A 11 -38.61 -16.65 -3.49
N VAL A 12 -37.73 -16.66 -2.48
CA VAL A 12 -36.80 -15.53 -2.20
C VAL A 12 -35.36 -16.04 -1.95
N LEU A 13 -34.95 -17.15 -2.58
CA LEU A 13 -33.63 -17.76 -2.31
C LEU A 13 -32.72 -17.95 -3.53
N PHE A 14 -32.85 -17.13 -4.59
CA PHE A 14 -31.95 -17.23 -5.74
C PHE A 14 -31.47 -15.89 -6.32
N THR A 15 -31.01 -14.98 -5.45
CA THR A 15 -29.99 -14.00 -5.87
C THR A 15 -28.80 -14.10 -4.91
N SER A 16 -28.15 -15.26 -4.89
CA SER A 16 -26.75 -15.35 -4.48
C SER A 16 -25.93 -14.76 -5.63
N CYS A 17 -25.91 -13.43 -5.74
CA CYS A 17 -24.86 -12.75 -6.45
C CYS A 17 -23.58 -12.99 -5.65
N SER A 18 -22.87 -14.07 -5.99
CA SER A 18 -21.47 -14.23 -5.61
C SER A 18 -20.68 -13.25 -6.46
N ASN A 19 -20.64 -11.99 -6.03
CA ASN A 19 -19.60 -11.10 -6.52
C ASN A 19 -18.30 -11.72 -6.02
N ASP A 20 -17.47 -12.20 -6.95
CA ASP A 20 -16.08 -12.50 -6.67
C ASP A 20 -15.41 -11.17 -6.36
N ASP A 21 -15.53 -10.75 -5.09
CA ASP A 21 -15.03 -9.49 -4.56
C ASP A 21 -13.49 -9.58 -4.42
N SER A 22 -12.81 -9.78 -5.54
CA SER A 22 -11.36 -9.62 -5.59
C SER A 22 -11.04 -8.18 -5.19
N VAL A 23 -10.26 -8.03 -4.11
CA VAL A 23 -9.90 -6.71 -3.60
C VAL A 23 -8.91 -6.08 -4.57
N ASP A 24 -9.29 -4.97 -5.19
CA ASP A 24 -8.38 -4.11 -5.94
C ASP A 24 -7.46 -3.38 -4.95
N TYR A 25 -6.31 -3.99 -4.67
CA TYR A 25 -5.30 -3.42 -3.77
C TYR A 25 -4.66 -2.15 -4.32
N VAL A 26 -4.64 -1.94 -5.65
CA VAL A 26 -4.12 -0.69 -6.21
C VAL A 26 -4.99 0.46 -5.75
N LYS A 27 -6.30 0.36 -5.97
CA LYS A 27 -7.26 1.39 -5.54
C LYS A 27 -7.33 1.51 -4.02
N ARG A 28 -7.35 0.38 -3.31
CA ARG A 28 -7.41 0.38 -1.85
C ARG A 28 -6.18 1.05 -1.23
N ASN A 29 -4.97 0.65 -1.64
CA ASN A 29 -3.75 1.23 -1.10
C ASN A 29 -3.59 2.70 -1.47
N ASP A 30 -3.98 3.11 -2.68
CA ASP A 30 -3.97 4.54 -3.05
C ASP A 30 -4.86 5.37 -2.11
N ASN A 31 -6.08 4.89 -1.84
CA ASN A 31 -7.00 5.54 -0.90
C ASN A 31 -6.43 5.57 0.54
N ASP A 32 -5.89 4.45 1.01
CA ASP A 32 -5.33 4.34 2.36
C ASP A 32 -4.12 5.29 2.54
N ILE A 33 -3.27 5.41 1.52
CA ILE A 33 -2.11 6.33 1.53
C ILE A 33 -2.57 7.80 1.51
N GLN A 34 -3.55 8.17 0.67
CA GLN A 34 -4.09 9.53 0.65
C GLN A 34 -4.74 9.93 1.99
N ALA A 35 -5.46 8.99 2.62
CA ALA A 35 -6.01 9.19 3.95
C ALA A 35 -4.90 9.42 4.99
N TYR A 36 -3.84 8.61 4.95
CA TYR A 36 -2.69 8.77 5.84
C TYR A 36 -1.97 10.11 5.64
N ILE A 37 -1.72 10.51 4.39
CA ILE A 37 -1.11 11.82 4.04
C ILE A 37 -1.93 12.96 4.62
N THR A 38 -3.25 12.92 4.45
CA THR A 38 -4.17 13.95 4.95
C THR A 38 -4.18 13.99 6.48
N ALA A 39 -4.33 12.84 7.14
CA ALA A 39 -4.38 12.75 8.59
C ALA A 39 -3.10 13.22 9.28
N ASN A 40 -1.95 13.09 8.61
CA ASN A 40 -0.64 13.49 9.12
C ASN A 40 -0.15 14.84 8.57
N ASN A 41 -0.99 15.58 7.84
CA ASN A 41 -0.66 16.88 7.24
C ASN A 41 0.63 16.84 6.38
N LEU A 42 0.82 15.76 5.63
CA LEU A 42 2.00 15.59 4.77
C LEU A 42 1.79 16.29 3.42
N THR A 43 2.84 16.93 2.90
CA THR A 43 2.86 17.46 1.53
C THR A 43 3.63 16.48 0.66
N ALA A 44 2.94 15.44 0.18
CA ALA A 44 3.55 14.38 -0.61
C ALA A 44 3.36 14.57 -2.12
N GLU A 45 4.36 14.15 -2.89
CA GLU A 45 4.30 14.06 -4.36
C GLU A 45 4.06 12.61 -4.78
N LYS A 46 3.22 12.41 -5.80
CA LYS A 46 2.97 11.08 -6.38
C LYS A 46 3.79 10.91 -7.66
N SER A 47 4.59 9.86 -7.70
CA SER A 47 5.37 9.48 -8.89
C SER A 47 4.48 8.88 -9.99
N SER A 48 5.05 8.72 -11.18
CA SER A 48 4.40 8.01 -12.30
C SER A 48 4.15 6.52 -12.03
N THR A 49 4.89 5.92 -11.08
CA THR A 49 4.70 4.52 -10.66
C THR A 49 3.63 4.36 -9.57
N GLY A 50 3.12 5.47 -9.02
CA GLY A 50 2.14 5.50 -7.95
C GLY A 50 2.74 5.55 -6.54
N LEU A 51 4.06 5.65 -6.40
CA LEU A 51 4.72 5.87 -5.11
C LEU A 51 4.48 7.31 -4.64
N TYR A 52 4.17 7.48 -3.36
CA TYR A 52 4.13 8.79 -2.72
C TYR A 52 5.42 9.01 -1.92
N TYR A 53 6.01 10.19 -2.03
CA TYR A 53 7.20 10.55 -1.28
C TYR A 53 7.13 12.00 -0.77
N VAL A 54 7.89 12.26 0.30
CA VAL A 54 8.18 13.59 0.84
C VAL A 54 9.70 13.68 0.94
N ILE A 55 10.28 14.77 0.42
CA ILE A 55 11.71 15.06 0.61
C ILE A 55 11.82 16.05 1.75
N ASP A 56 12.12 15.56 2.95
CA ASP A 56 12.23 16.42 4.15
C ASP A 56 13.46 17.34 4.10
N ASN A 57 14.61 16.80 3.67
CA ASN A 57 15.84 17.56 3.51
C ASN A 57 16.58 17.12 2.24
N PRO A 58 16.60 17.93 1.18
CA PRO A 58 17.26 17.57 -0.07
C PRO A 58 18.79 17.51 0.11
N GLY A 59 19.38 16.40 -0.35
CA GLY A 59 20.84 16.27 -0.43
C GLY A 59 21.43 17.07 -1.60
N THR A 60 22.72 17.36 -1.53
CA THR A 60 23.49 18.01 -2.61
C THR A 60 24.51 17.07 -3.28
N GLY A 61 24.49 15.79 -2.90
CA GLY A 61 25.39 14.76 -3.44
C GLY A 61 24.97 14.28 -4.83
N VAL A 62 25.79 13.40 -5.40
CA VAL A 62 25.45 12.71 -6.65
C VAL A 62 24.24 11.81 -6.41
N GLN A 63 23.25 11.91 -7.28
CA GLN A 63 22.08 11.04 -7.24
C GLN A 63 22.50 9.60 -7.63
N PRO A 64 22.14 8.58 -6.83
CA PRO A 64 22.44 7.21 -7.19
C PRO A 64 21.66 6.77 -8.42
N THR A 65 22.25 5.87 -9.19
CA THR A 65 21.64 5.12 -10.28
C THR A 65 21.20 3.74 -9.79
N THR A 66 20.34 3.07 -10.53
CA THR A 66 19.76 1.78 -10.11
C THR A 66 20.79 0.65 -9.93
N THR A 67 22.02 0.80 -10.43
CA THR A 67 23.11 -0.16 -10.25
C THR A 67 23.97 0.09 -9.02
N ASP A 68 23.83 1.26 -8.40
CA ASP A 68 24.71 1.67 -7.31
C ASP A 68 24.40 0.93 -6.00
N ASN A 69 25.42 0.88 -5.15
CA ASN A 69 25.23 0.53 -3.76
C ASN A 69 24.94 1.81 -2.96
N VAL A 70 23.89 1.78 -2.13
CA VAL A 70 23.51 2.87 -1.25
C VAL A 70 23.60 2.41 0.20
N THR A 71 24.08 3.29 1.08
CA THR A 71 24.05 3.07 2.54
C THR A 71 22.95 3.94 3.13
N VAL A 72 22.01 3.31 3.84
CA VAL A 72 20.83 4.01 4.37
C VAL A 72 20.55 3.63 5.82
N ALA A 73 20.25 4.64 6.63
CA ALA A 73 19.55 4.48 7.90
C ALA A 73 18.04 4.55 7.59
N TYR A 74 17.29 3.47 7.78
CA TYR A 74 15.87 3.39 7.41
C TYR A 74 15.02 2.75 8.52
N LYS A 75 13.73 3.07 8.47
CA LYS A 75 12.69 2.48 9.32
C LYS A 75 11.46 2.18 8.47
N GLY A 76 11.14 0.90 8.30
CA GLY A 76 9.94 0.43 7.63
C GLY A 76 8.81 0.16 8.61
N TYR A 77 7.66 0.81 8.41
CA TYR A 77 6.48 0.66 9.26
C TYR A 77 5.19 0.68 8.44
N PHE A 78 4.16 0.02 8.93
CA PHE A 78 2.82 0.06 8.35
C PHE A 78 2.10 1.37 8.71
N LEU A 79 0.99 1.69 8.02
CA LEU A 79 0.21 2.91 8.28
C LEU A 79 -0.36 3.01 9.72
N ASN A 80 -0.38 1.91 10.47
CA ASN A 80 -0.76 1.89 11.88
C ASN A 80 0.42 2.13 12.84
N GLY A 81 1.63 2.39 12.32
CA GLY A 81 2.85 2.64 13.10
C GLY A 81 3.61 1.38 13.52
N THR A 82 3.11 0.17 13.26
CA THR A 82 3.84 -1.07 13.56
C THR A 82 5.07 -1.18 12.65
N VAL A 83 6.25 -1.16 13.27
CA VAL A 83 7.54 -1.38 12.60
C VAL A 83 7.67 -2.84 12.19
N PHE A 84 8.07 -3.09 10.95
CA PHE A 84 8.33 -4.44 10.47
C PHE A 84 9.82 -4.70 10.20
N ASP A 85 10.61 -3.64 9.96
CA ASP A 85 12.05 -3.74 9.73
C ASP A 85 12.72 -2.37 9.91
N GLU A 86 13.96 -2.32 10.39
CA GLU A 86 14.74 -1.09 10.56
C GLU A 86 16.24 -1.38 10.63
N SER A 87 17.06 -0.41 10.19
CA SER A 87 18.51 -0.45 10.42
C SER A 87 18.90 0.42 11.63
N ASN A 88 20.15 0.28 12.07
CA ASN A 88 20.71 1.19 13.07
C ASN A 88 21.14 2.53 12.42
N GLU A 89 21.58 3.48 13.24
CA GLU A 89 21.98 4.83 12.80
C GLU A 89 23.20 4.84 11.86
N ASN A 90 24.06 3.82 11.92
CA ASN A 90 25.19 3.69 10.98
C ASN A 90 24.73 3.24 9.59
N GLY A 91 23.48 2.81 9.47
CA GLY A 91 22.87 2.34 8.25
C GLY A 91 23.32 0.94 7.83
N ILE A 92 22.81 0.52 6.69
CA ILE A 92 23.12 -0.74 6.03
C ILE A 92 23.22 -0.49 4.52
N THR A 93 24.08 -1.26 3.86
CA THR A 93 24.33 -1.11 2.42
C THR A 93 23.51 -2.10 1.61
N PHE A 94 22.81 -1.58 0.59
CA PHE A 94 22.08 -2.37 -0.39
C PHE A 94 22.55 -2.05 -1.79
N ASN A 95 22.53 -3.06 -2.67
CA ASN A 95 22.51 -2.80 -4.10
C ASN A 95 21.09 -2.45 -4.54
N LEU A 96 20.91 -1.35 -5.26
CA LEU A 96 19.57 -0.89 -5.66
C LEU A 96 18.85 -1.88 -6.59
N GLN A 97 19.53 -2.82 -7.25
CA GLN A 97 18.86 -3.87 -8.03
C GLN A 97 18.26 -4.99 -7.17
N GLN A 98 18.53 -5.03 -5.87
CA GLN A 98 18.16 -6.11 -4.95
C GLN A 98 17.14 -5.69 -3.89
N VAL A 99 16.55 -4.50 -4.06
CA VAL A 99 15.50 -3.96 -3.17
C VAL A 99 14.14 -3.97 -3.87
N ILE A 100 13.08 -3.67 -3.11
CA ILE A 100 11.74 -3.52 -3.67
C ILE A 100 11.70 -2.38 -4.69
N LYS A 101 10.83 -2.48 -5.70
CA LYS A 101 10.72 -1.47 -6.77
C LYS A 101 10.44 -0.05 -6.28
N GLY A 102 9.81 0.11 -5.11
CA GLY A 102 9.57 1.43 -4.53
C GLY A 102 10.84 2.18 -4.10
N TRP A 103 11.98 1.51 -4.04
CA TRP A 103 13.28 2.10 -3.72
C TRP A 103 14.10 2.52 -4.96
N THR A 104 13.63 2.19 -6.17
CA THR A 104 14.35 2.40 -7.44
C THR A 104 13.56 3.17 -8.47
#